data_AF-A0A952S447-F1
#
_entry.id   AF-A0A952S447-F1
#
_cell.length_a   1.000
_cell.length_b   1.000
_cell.length_c   1.000
_cell.angle_alpha   90.00
_cell.angle_beta   90.00
_cell.angle_gamma   90.00
#
_symmetry.space_group_name_H-M   'P 1'
#
loop_
_entity.id
_entity.type
_entity.pdbx_description
1 polymer ?
#
loop_
_entity_poly.entity_id
_entity_poly.type
_entity_poly.pdbx_seq_one_letter_code
_entity_poly.pdbx_strand_id
1 'polypeptide(L)'
;MMKIWKWAMILMLAGYIAGCGARTDDAAIHDGIEAGEAGSGPAVGNENTASEENAAASKGLSSRSPYRTIREHFMALPEKYFYAESCDKAKDKDCQAAKRDYLKTFLEVEDTKNGYLKAGCDGAQSCIEMTIFRKPDDSYLVAVVTEFEMGREQYFLEYQDGKWFESGDRVIPEYGKDKIYELPRQGTTMSVFEKKITEKGEDHEIAEKGKKLYDLVWKDGKFSKK
;
A
#
# COMPACT_ATOMS: atom_id res chain seq x y z
N MET A 1 -16.17 -31.42 -35.14
CA MET A 1 -14.79 -31.92 -34.95
C MET A 1 -14.31 -31.48 -33.57
N MET A 2 -14.31 -32.40 -32.61
CA MET A 2 -13.91 -32.17 -31.21
C MET A 2 -12.37 -32.14 -31.11
N LYS A 3 -11.81 -31.12 -30.46
CA LYS A 3 -10.40 -31.08 -30.05
C LYS A 3 -10.32 -31.20 -28.54
N ILE A 4 -9.90 -32.38 -28.11
CA ILE A 4 -9.50 -32.75 -26.75
C ILE A 4 -8.06 -32.25 -26.57
N TRP A 5 -7.81 -31.32 -25.64
CA TRP A 5 -6.44 -30.99 -25.23
C TRP A 5 -6.23 -31.40 -23.77
N LYS A 6 -5.26 -32.30 -23.62
CA LYS A 6 -4.84 -32.96 -22.39
C LYS A 6 -4.00 -32.00 -21.54
N TRP A 7 -4.24 -32.13 -20.24
CA TRP A 7 -3.46 -31.61 -19.14
C TRP A 7 -2.02 -32.14 -19.16
N ALA A 8 -1.06 -31.29 -18.83
CA ALA A 8 0.26 -31.68 -18.35
C ALA A 8 0.64 -30.74 -17.19
N MET A 9 0.23 -31.13 -15.99
CA MET A 9 0.63 -30.48 -14.74
C MET A 9 1.89 -31.20 -14.25
N ILE A 10 3.02 -30.50 -14.29
CA ILE A 10 4.29 -31.02 -13.78
C ILE A 10 4.31 -30.80 -12.27
N LEU A 11 4.27 -31.92 -11.55
CA LEU A 11 4.63 -32.05 -10.15
C LEU A 11 6.13 -31.73 -10.00
N MET A 12 6.47 -30.74 -9.18
CA MET A 12 7.77 -30.73 -8.49
C MET A 12 7.54 -30.60 -6.98
N LEU A 13 7.76 -31.72 -6.31
CA LEU A 13 7.82 -31.87 -4.87
C LEU A 13 9.29 -31.99 -4.47
N ALA A 14 9.55 -31.48 -3.27
CA ALA A 14 10.62 -31.83 -2.34
C ALA A 14 11.94 -31.02 -2.38
N GLY A 15 12.18 -30.37 -1.25
CA GLY A 15 13.52 -30.34 -0.64
C GLY A 15 13.72 -29.19 0.34
N TYR A 16 14.23 -29.53 1.54
CA TYR A 16 14.96 -28.65 2.48
C TYR A 16 14.08 -27.76 3.40
N ILE A 17 14.21 -27.71 4.75
CA ILE A 17 15.29 -28.07 5.70
C ILE A 17 14.67 -28.42 7.06
N ALA A 18 15.11 -29.54 7.66
CA ALA A 18 15.04 -29.78 9.09
C ALA A 18 16.33 -29.26 9.75
N GLY A 19 16.21 -28.43 10.78
CA GLY A 19 17.35 -27.89 11.53
C GLY A 19 16.96 -27.56 12.96
N CYS A 20 16.98 -28.57 13.83
CA CYS A 20 16.94 -28.41 15.28
C CYS A 20 18.19 -27.67 15.78
N GLY A 21 17.99 -26.68 16.63
CA GLY A 21 19.04 -26.05 17.42
C GLY A 21 18.46 -25.52 18.73
N ALA A 22 18.42 -26.39 19.74
CA ALA A 22 18.20 -25.98 21.12
C ALA A 22 19.51 -25.48 21.72
N ARG A 23 19.49 -24.33 22.39
CA ARG A 23 20.38 -24.07 23.52
C ARG A 23 19.76 -23.05 24.47
N THR A 24 19.57 -23.53 25.69
CA THR A 24 19.39 -22.76 26.92
C THR A 24 20.57 -21.84 27.14
N ASP A 25 20.38 -20.74 27.88
CA ASP A 25 21.05 -20.55 29.18
C ASP A 25 20.46 -19.32 29.88
N ASP A 26 20.12 -19.53 31.15
CA ASP A 26 19.67 -18.58 32.15
C ASP A 26 20.76 -17.58 32.54
N ALA A 27 20.38 -16.34 32.90
CA ALA A 27 21.08 -15.56 33.93
C ALA A 27 20.27 -14.36 34.46
N ALA A 28 20.00 -14.42 35.78
CA ALA A 28 20.00 -13.36 36.81
C ALA A 28 19.37 -11.98 36.49
N ILE A 29 18.27 -11.57 37.14
CA ILE A 29 18.21 -10.95 38.49
C ILE A 29 19.22 -9.81 38.69
N HIS A 30 18.72 -8.57 38.70
CA HIS A 30 19.20 -7.54 39.63
C HIS A 30 18.07 -6.58 40.01
N ASP A 31 17.76 -6.59 41.31
CA ASP A 31 16.99 -5.57 42.02
C ASP A 31 17.66 -4.20 41.96
N GLY A 32 16.84 -3.15 41.96
CA GLY A 32 17.27 -1.77 42.06
C GLY A 32 16.11 -0.83 42.39
N ILE A 33 15.64 -0.90 43.65
CA ILE A 33 14.78 0.08 44.29
C ILE A 33 15.65 1.29 44.68
N GLU A 34 15.33 2.49 44.20
CA GLU A 34 15.60 3.72 44.95
C GLU A 34 14.43 4.70 44.81
N ALA A 35 13.89 5.05 45.97
CA ALA A 35 12.92 6.11 46.18
C ALA A 35 13.64 7.46 46.19
N GLY A 36 13.01 8.48 45.61
CA GLY A 36 13.47 9.87 45.65
C GLY A 36 12.29 10.81 45.84
N GLU A 37 12.43 11.72 46.80
CA GLU A 37 11.41 12.36 47.60
C GLU A 37 10.55 13.45 46.95
N ALA A 38 9.48 13.74 47.69
CA ALA A 38 8.54 14.83 47.59
C ALA A 38 9.16 16.24 47.53
N GLY A 39 8.49 17.12 46.78
CA GLY A 39 8.64 18.57 46.89
C GLY A 39 7.31 19.26 46.60
N SER A 40 6.52 19.49 47.67
CA SER A 40 5.35 20.38 47.65
C SER A 40 5.77 21.80 48.02
N GLY A 41 5.29 22.79 47.28
CA GLY A 41 5.38 24.21 47.60
C GLY A 41 4.23 24.98 46.95
N PRO A 42 3.44 25.79 47.69
CA PRO A 42 2.17 26.33 47.19
C PRO A 42 2.21 27.83 46.82
N ALA A 43 1.26 28.18 45.95
CA ALA A 43 0.33 29.33 45.98
C ALA A 43 0.70 30.72 45.39
N VAL A 44 -0.38 31.30 44.83
CA VAL A 44 -0.73 32.73 44.57
C VAL A 44 0.00 33.38 43.39
N GLY A 45 -0.61 34.02 42.39
CA GLY A 45 -1.98 34.49 42.11
C GLY A 45 -1.86 35.79 41.30
N ASN A 46 -2.63 35.97 40.22
CA ASN A 46 -3.27 37.24 39.85
C ASN A 46 -4.01 37.16 38.50
N GLU A 47 -5.26 37.63 38.53
CA GLU A 47 -6.05 38.05 37.38
C GLU A 47 -5.48 39.34 36.77
N ASN A 48 -5.49 39.44 35.44
CA ASN A 48 -6.02 40.60 34.70
C ASN A 48 -5.95 40.38 33.17
N THR A 49 -7.13 40.25 32.58
CA THR A 49 -7.65 41.06 31.47
C THR A 49 -6.67 41.59 30.41
N ALA A 50 -6.76 41.04 29.20
CA ALA A 50 -6.89 41.84 27.98
C ALA A 50 -7.32 40.93 26.83
N SER A 51 -8.53 41.19 26.35
CA SER A 51 -9.05 40.79 25.05
C SER A 51 -8.17 41.37 23.94
N GLU A 52 -7.41 40.51 23.27
CA GLU A 52 -6.90 40.75 21.93
C GLU A 52 -7.42 39.64 21.01
N GLU A 53 -8.02 40.07 19.91
CA GLU A 53 -8.45 39.26 18.79
C GLU A 53 -7.29 38.37 18.32
N ASN A 54 -7.24 37.14 18.84
CA ASN A 54 -6.59 36.07 18.11
C ASN A 54 -7.52 35.72 16.94
N ALA A 55 -7.35 36.47 15.84
CA ALA A 55 -7.52 35.95 14.51
C ALA A 55 -6.66 34.69 14.44
N ALA A 56 -7.25 33.58 14.85
CA ALA A 56 -6.73 32.25 14.63
C ALA A 56 -6.65 32.12 13.12
N ALA A 57 -5.48 32.47 12.59
CA ALA A 57 -5.03 31.99 11.31
C ALA A 57 -5.21 30.48 11.40
N SER A 58 -6.26 29.99 10.74
CA SER A 58 -6.38 28.59 10.42
C SER A 58 -5.11 28.30 9.63
N LYS A 59 -4.09 27.80 10.32
CA LYS A 59 -3.03 27.02 9.69
C LYS A 59 -3.79 25.88 9.06
N GLY A 60 -4.21 26.09 7.81
CA GLY A 60 -4.77 25.04 7.00
C GLY A 60 -3.74 23.94 7.08
N LEU A 61 -4.10 22.84 7.77
CA LEU A 61 -3.28 21.65 7.74
C LEU A 61 -3.06 21.40 6.26
N SER A 62 -1.81 21.53 5.83
CA SER A 62 -1.46 21.26 4.46
C SER A 62 -1.85 19.82 4.22
N SER A 63 -2.89 19.59 3.42
CA SER A 63 -3.39 18.28 2.97
C SER A 63 -2.37 17.54 2.08
N ARG A 64 -1.12 17.99 2.10
CA ARG A 64 -0.05 17.54 1.24
C ARG A 64 0.54 16.27 1.86
N SER A 65 0.49 15.19 1.09
CA SER A 65 1.16 13.93 1.46
C SER A 65 2.62 14.20 1.86
N PRO A 66 3.09 13.64 2.99
CA PRO A 66 4.49 13.73 3.37
C PRO A 66 5.38 12.89 2.43
N TYR A 67 4.78 11.99 1.65
CA TYR A 67 5.47 11.09 0.73
C TYR A 67 5.59 11.75 -0.65
N ARG A 68 6.78 11.70 -1.24
CA ARG A 68 7.13 12.33 -2.52
C ARG A 68 7.47 11.32 -3.59
N THR A 69 8.16 10.25 -3.22
CA THR A 69 8.62 9.22 -4.14
C THR A 69 7.68 8.02 -4.14
N ILE A 70 7.69 7.23 -5.20
CA ILE A 70 6.90 5.99 -5.26
C ILE A 70 7.30 5.02 -4.15
N ARG A 71 8.59 4.95 -3.81
CA ARG A 71 9.12 4.12 -2.72
C ARG A 71 8.58 4.57 -1.36
N GLU A 72 8.56 5.87 -1.06
CA GLU A 72 7.98 6.36 0.19
C GLU A 72 6.49 6.02 0.31
N HIS A 73 5.72 6.16 -0.77
CA HIS A 73 4.31 5.76 -0.78
C HIS A 73 4.15 4.25 -0.55
N PHE A 74 4.99 3.40 -1.17
CA PHE A 74 5.01 1.96 -0.93
C PHE A 74 5.30 1.63 0.55
N MET A 75 6.34 2.24 1.14
CA MET A 75 6.71 2.02 2.54
C MET A 75 5.56 2.41 3.49
N ALA A 76 4.84 3.48 3.16
CA ALA A 76 3.70 3.97 3.93
C ALA A 76 2.36 3.27 3.68
N LEU A 77 2.29 2.37 2.69
CA LEU A 77 1.04 1.72 2.29
C LEU A 77 0.48 0.81 3.42
N PRO A 78 -0.80 0.93 3.82
CA PRO A 78 -1.38 0.02 4.81
C PRO A 78 -1.41 -1.43 4.33
N GLU A 79 -1.24 -2.38 5.26
CA GLU A 79 -1.29 -3.83 4.98
C GLU A 79 -2.54 -4.29 4.24
N LYS A 80 -3.69 -3.67 4.50
CA LYS A 80 -4.94 -4.00 3.82
C LYS A 80 -4.93 -3.79 2.29
N TYR A 81 -3.95 -3.05 1.77
CA TYR A 81 -3.76 -2.87 0.33
C TYR A 81 -2.56 -3.66 -0.20
N PHE A 82 -1.67 -4.11 0.68
CA PHE A 82 -0.53 -4.95 0.37
C PHE A 82 0.04 -5.55 1.66
N TYR A 83 -0.17 -6.84 1.85
CA TYR A 83 0.42 -7.58 2.96
C TYR A 83 1.84 -7.99 2.59
N ALA A 84 2.83 -7.58 3.38
CA ALA A 84 4.21 -8.07 3.24
C ALA A 84 4.42 -9.24 4.21
N GLU A 85 4.96 -10.35 3.75
CA GLU A 85 5.28 -11.47 4.62
C GLU A 85 6.18 -11.03 5.77
N SER A 86 5.97 -11.62 6.95
CA SER A 86 6.63 -11.24 8.21
C SER A 86 6.23 -9.86 8.77
N CYS A 87 5.32 -9.13 8.14
CA CYS A 87 4.64 -8.00 8.77
C CYS A 87 3.44 -8.52 9.57
N ASP A 88 3.57 -8.54 10.90
CA ASP A 88 2.48 -8.89 11.80
C ASP A 88 2.44 -7.87 12.93
N LYS A 89 1.48 -6.93 12.85
CA LYS A 89 1.28 -5.89 13.86
C LYS A 89 0.99 -6.46 15.25
N ALA A 90 0.38 -7.63 15.35
CA ALA A 90 0.07 -8.25 16.63
C ALA A 90 1.32 -8.85 17.30
N LYS A 91 2.40 -9.05 16.54
CA LYS A 91 3.65 -9.66 17.02
C LYS A 91 4.84 -8.68 17.05
N ASP A 92 4.58 -7.37 17.04
CA ASP A 92 5.62 -6.31 17.03
C ASP A 92 6.70 -6.51 15.96
N LYS A 93 6.36 -7.12 14.82
CA LYS A 93 7.32 -7.27 13.73
C LYS A 93 7.43 -5.97 12.95
N ASP A 94 8.66 -5.53 12.71
CA ASP A 94 8.95 -4.32 11.93
C ASP A 94 8.47 -4.49 10.48
N CYS A 95 7.22 -4.09 10.23
CA CYS A 95 6.61 -4.08 8.90
C CYS A 95 7.39 -3.24 7.89
N GLN A 96 8.16 -2.24 8.33
CA GLN A 96 9.04 -1.50 7.45
C GLN A 96 10.24 -2.35 7.03
N ALA A 97 10.79 -3.17 7.91
CA ALA A 97 11.83 -4.15 7.53
C ALA A 97 11.30 -5.17 6.53
N ALA A 98 10.13 -5.77 6.79
CA ALA A 98 9.50 -6.73 5.88
C ALA A 98 9.32 -6.16 4.46
N LYS A 99 8.84 -4.91 4.35
CA LYS A 99 8.71 -4.22 3.05
C LYS A 99 10.04 -3.92 2.38
N ARG A 100 11.08 -3.56 3.13
CA ARG A 100 12.43 -3.36 2.58
C ARG A 100 13.00 -4.66 2.03
N ASP A 101 12.84 -5.75 2.78
CA ASP A 101 13.30 -7.08 2.37
C ASP A 101 12.51 -7.60 1.16
N TYR A 102 11.20 -7.35 1.12
CA TYR A 102 10.37 -7.60 -0.06
C TYR A 102 10.93 -6.90 -1.31
N LEU A 103 11.15 -5.58 -1.26
CA LEU A 103 11.71 -4.85 -2.41
C LEU A 103 13.13 -5.30 -2.75
N LYS A 104 13.94 -5.70 -1.77
CA LYS A 104 15.29 -6.22 -2.04
C LYS A 104 15.24 -7.50 -2.88
N THR A 105 14.24 -8.35 -2.66
CA THR A 105 14.10 -9.64 -3.33
C THR A 105 13.34 -9.54 -4.65
N PHE A 106 12.26 -8.77 -4.68
CA PHE A 106 11.26 -8.83 -5.75
C PHE A 106 11.18 -7.57 -6.62
N LEU A 107 11.93 -6.50 -6.34
CA LEU A 107 11.86 -5.29 -7.15
C LEU A 107 12.31 -5.56 -8.60
N GLU A 108 11.39 -5.37 -9.54
CA GLU A 108 11.66 -5.51 -10.96
C GLU A 108 11.98 -4.15 -11.58
N VAL A 109 11.18 -3.13 -11.23
CA VAL A 109 11.28 -1.78 -11.78
C VAL A 109 10.99 -0.76 -10.68
N GLU A 110 11.90 0.21 -10.53
CA GLU A 110 11.63 1.47 -9.85
C GLU A 110 11.97 2.63 -10.78
N ASP A 111 10.95 3.40 -11.16
CA ASP A 111 11.07 4.58 -12.00
C ASP A 111 10.59 5.79 -11.20
N THR A 112 11.41 6.22 -10.24
CA THR A 112 11.10 7.33 -9.33
C THR A 112 10.80 8.64 -10.07
N LYS A 113 11.38 8.86 -11.25
CA LYS A 113 11.12 10.04 -12.07
C LYS A 113 9.67 10.07 -12.58
N ASN A 114 9.16 8.93 -13.03
CA ASN A 114 7.78 8.80 -13.51
C ASN A 114 6.80 8.34 -12.41
N GLY A 115 7.30 8.08 -11.20
CA GLY A 115 6.47 7.68 -10.08
C GLY A 115 5.89 6.28 -10.22
N TYR A 116 6.66 5.35 -10.78
CA TYR A 116 6.22 3.98 -11.04
C TYR A 116 7.09 2.95 -10.31
N LEU A 117 6.48 1.90 -9.78
CA LEU A 117 7.16 0.77 -9.16
C LEU A 117 6.45 -0.53 -9.53
N LYS A 118 7.22 -1.56 -9.86
CA LYS A 118 6.74 -2.93 -10.05
C LYS A 118 7.64 -3.90 -9.30
N ALA A 119 7.04 -4.78 -8.52
CA ALA A 119 7.73 -5.87 -7.85
C ALA A 119 6.98 -7.18 -8.03
N GLY A 120 7.74 -8.25 -8.21
CA GLY A 120 7.23 -9.61 -8.45
C GLY A 120 6.73 -10.30 -7.18
N CYS A 121 6.57 -11.61 -7.28
CA CYS A 121 6.07 -12.47 -6.21
C CYS A 121 6.69 -13.88 -6.30
N ASP A 122 6.53 -14.67 -5.24
CA ASP A 122 6.98 -16.06 -5.14
C ASP A 122 5.85 -17.07 -4.89
N GLY A 123 4.60 -16.63 -5.01
CA GLY A 123 3.40 -17.44 -4.80
C GLY A 123 2.84 -17.37 -3.38
N ALA A 124 3.68 -17.11 -2.37
CA ALA A 124 3.22 -16.89 -1.00
C ALA A 124 2.98 -15.38 -0.74
N GLN A 125 3.82 -14.54 -1.33
CA GLN A 125 3.70 -13.09 -1.34
C GLN A 125 2.98 -12.61 -2.61
N SER A 126 2.09 -11.60 -2.51
CA SER A 126 1.47 -10.98 -3.69
C SER A 126 2.45 -10.15 -4.51
N CYS A 127 2.25 -10.11 -5.82
CA CYS A 127 2.89 -9.17 -6.74
C CYS A 127 2.28 -7.77 -6.55
N ILE A 128 3.05 -6.70 -6.83
CA ILE A 128 2.55 -5.32 -6.74
C ILE A 128 3.03 -4.44 -7.89
N GLU A 129 2.13 -3.61 -8.40
CA GLU A 129 2.41 -2.52 -9.32
C GLU A 129 1.80 -1.22 -8.77
N MET A 130 2.54 -0.12 -8.80
CA MET A 130 2.09 1.18 -8.30
C MET A 130 2.46 2.31 -9.25
N THR A 131 1.57 3.30 -9.36
CA THR A 131 1.83 4.58 -10.05
C THR A 131 1.28 5.74 -9.23
N ILE A 132 2.06 6.83 -9.10
CA ILE A 132 1.57 8.10 -8.54
C ILE A 132 1.19 9.10 -9.63
N PHE A 133 0.04 9.75 -9.46
CA PHE A 133 -0.46 10.83 -10.29
C PHE A 133 -0.49 12.11 -9.46
N ARG A 134 0.34 13.09 -9.82
CA ARG A 134 0.41 14.38 -9.11
C ARG A 134 -0.79 15.26 -9.44
N LYS A 135 -1.40 15.86 -8.41
CA LYS A 135 -2.44 16.88 -8.53
C LYS A 135 -1.84 18.30 -8.54
N PRO A 136 -2.58 19.32 -9.01
CA PRO A 136 -2.11 20.72 -9.01
C PRO A 136 -1.80 21.28 -7.61
N ASP A 137 -2.42 20.74 -6.56
CA ASP A 137 -2.19 21.11 -5.16
C ASP A 137 -1.00 20.38 -4.52
N ASP A 138 -0.20 19.67 -5.31
CA ASP A 138 0.93 18.83 -4.88
C ASP A 138 0.58 17.67 -3.93
N SER A 139 -0.70 17.30 -3.85
CA SER A 139 -1.10 15.98 -3.38
C SER A 139 -0.99 14.96 -4.51
N TYR A 140 -1.18 13.67 -4.18
CA TYR A 140 -1.05 12.57 -5.12
C TYR A 140 -2.28 11.67 -5.06
N LEU A 141 -2.67 11.16 -6.22
CA LEU A 141 -3.46 9.93 -6.32
C LEU A 141 -2.48 8.77 -6.55
N VAL A 142 -2.59 7.71 -5.77
CA VAL A 142 -1.75 6.52 -5.86
C VAL A 142 -2.59 5.37 -6.37
N ALA A 143 -2.30 4.88 -7.56
CA ALA A 143 -2.89 3.65 -8.06
C ALA A 143 -2.04 2.47 -7.59
N VAL A 144 -2.69 1.43 -7.05
CA VAL A 144 -2.07 0.21 -6.54
C VAL A 144 -2.77 -0.97 -7.17
N VAL A 145 -2.02 -1.86 -7.79
CA VAL A 145 -2.49 -3.15 -8.27
C VAL A 145 -1.74 -4.22 -7.51
N THR A 146 -2.48 -5.16 -6.90
CA THR A 146 -1.93 -6.36 -6.29
C THR A 146 -2.43 -7.59 -7.03
N GLU A 147 -1.54 -8.52 -7.29
CA GLU A 147 -1.86 -9.80 -7.94
C GLU A 147 -1.41 -10.95 -7.05
N PHE A 148 -2.27 -11.93 -6.86
CA PHE A 148 -2.02 -13.14 -6.08
C PHE A 148 -2.63 -14.34 -6.81
N GLU A 149 -2.33 -15.56 -6.35
CA GLU A 149 -2.73 -16.80 -7.04
C GLU A 149 -4.21 -16.84 -7.41
N MET A 150 -5.08 -16.33 -6.52
CA MET A 150 -6.53 -16.39 -6.66
C MET A 150 -7.17 -15.11 -7.17
N GLY A 151 -6.41 -14.08 -7.58
CA GLY A 151 -7.02 -12.85 -8.03
C GLY A 151 -6.13 -11.63 -8.18
N ARG A 152 -6.80 -10.51 -8.48
CA ARG A 152 -6.22 -9.20 -8.67
C ARG A 152 -7.09 -8.14 -8.02
N GLU A 153 -6.47 -7.30 -7.19
CA GLU A 153 -7.12 -6.16 -6.54
C GLU A 153 -6.49 -4.86 -7.03
N GLN A 154 -7.30 -3.80 -7.06
CA GLN A 154 -6.93 -2.53 -7.67
C GLN A 154 -7.52 -1.39 -6.87
N TYR A 155 -6.66 -0.54 -6.32
CA TYR A 155 -7.01 0.56 -5.45
C TYR A 155 -6.54 1.88 -6.04
N PHE A 156 -7.32 2.93 -5.81
CA PHE A 156 -6.97 4.30 -6.13
C PHE A 156 -7.05 5.08 -4.83
N LEU A 157 -5.89 5.51 -4.34
CA LEU A 157 -5.71 5.94 -2.97
C LEU A 157 -5.25 7.39 -2.88
N GLU A 158 -5.77 8.10 -1.90
CA GLU A 158 -5.31 9.43 -1.52
C GLU A 158 -4.87 9.44 -0.06
N TYR A 159 -3.82 10.20 0.24
CA TYR A 159 -3.38 10.43 1.61
C TYR A 159 -3.83 11.81 2.07
N GLN A 160 -4.68 11.85 3.10
CA GLN A 160 -5.22 13.08 3.67
C GLN A 160 -5.24 12.94 5.21
N ASP A 161 -4.89 13.99 5.94
CA ASP A 161 -4.97 14.03 7.41
C ASP A 161 -4.37 12.80 8.13
N GLY A 162 -3.21 12.35 7.65
CA GLY A 162 -2.49 11.22 8.25
C GLY A 162 -3.01 9.83 7.84
N LYS A 163 -4.00 9.74 6.95
CA LYS A 163 -4.70 8.49 6.62
C LYS A 163 -4.84 8.29 5.12
N TRP A 164 -4.93 7.02 4.73
CA TRP A 164 -5.19 6.59 3.37
C TRP A 164 -6.67 6.33 3.13
N PHE A 165 -7.20 6.88 2.04
CA PHE A 165 -8.60 6.73 1.62
C PHE A 165 -8.67 6.19 0.20
N GLU A 166 -9.59 5.26 -0.04
CA GLU A 166 -9.96 4.88 -1.40
C GLU A 166 -10.81 5.99 -2.01
N SER A 167 -10.42 6.45 -3.20
CA SER A 167 -11.10 7.54 -3.92
C SER A 167 -11.47 7.16 -5.35
N GLY A 168 -11.34 5.89 -5.73
CA GLY A 168 -11.55 5.41 -7.09
C GLY A 168 -12.91 5.79 -7.67
N ASP A 169 -13.97 5.61 -6.88
CA ASP A 169 -15.35 5.97 -7.22
C ASP A 169 -15.55 7.47 -7.53
N ARG A 170 -14.73 8.32 -6.93
CA ARG A 170 -14.78 9.79 -7.10
C ARG A 170 -13.91 10.30 -8.23
N VAL A 171 -12.74 9.67 -8.45
CA VAL A 171 -11.71 10.21 -9.35
C VAL A 171 -11.59 9.47 -10.68
N ILE A 172 -12.10 8.23 -10.76
CA ILE A 172 -12.06 7.39 -11.97
C ILE A 172 -13.44 7.35 -12.62
N PRO A 173 -13.61 7.89 -13.84
CA PRO A 173 -14.85 7.77 -14.58
C PRO A 173 -15.25 6.30 -14.79
N GLU A 174 -16.48 5.96 -14.40
CA GLU A 174 -17.01 4.59 -14.47
C GLU A 174 -16.13 3.57 -13.73
N TYR A 175 -15.59 3.98 -12.58
CA TYR A 175 -14.88 3.08 -11.68
C TYR A 175 -15.70 1.82 -11.40
N GLY A 176 -15.05 0.66 -11.45
CA GLY A 176 -15.73 -0.59 -11.13
C GLY A 176 -14.76 -1.75 -10.97
N LYS A 177 -15.15 -2.70 -10.11
CA LYS A 177 -14.40 -3.95 -9.86
C LYS A 177 -14.50 -4.95 -11.02
N ASP A 178 -15.37 -4.67 -11.99
CA ASP A 178 -15.57 -5.38 -13.25
C ASP A 178 -14.57 -4.97 -14.35
N LYS A 179 -13.58 -4.14 -14.02
CA LYS A 179 -12.59 -3.61 -14.97
C LYS A 179 -11.17 -3.91 -14.52
N ILE A 180 -10.25 -3.94 -15.49
CA ILE A 180 -8.81 -3.99 -15.26
C ILE A 180 -8.19 -2.68 -15.73
N TYR A 181 -7.38 -2.09 -14.87
CA TYR A 181 -6.66 -0.85 -15.06
C TYR A 181 -5.17 -1.14 -15.22
N GLU A 182 -4.61 -0.86 -16.39
CA GLU A 182 -3.17 -0.99 -16.62
C GLU A 182 -2.46 0.32 -16.31
N LEU A 183 -1.59 0.28 -15.31
CA LEU A 183 -0.92 1.47 -14.82
C LEU A 183 0.18 1.93 -15.80
N PRO A 184 0.25 3.22 -16.15
CA PRO A 184 1.33 3.70 -16.98
C PRO A 184 2.64 3.74 -16.17
N ARG A 185 3.69 3.12 -16.73
CA ARG A 185 5.07 3.41 -16.31
C ARG A 185 5.52 4.79 -16.75
N GLN A 186 5.15 5.19 -17.97
CA GLN A 186 5.50 6.49 -18.55
C GLN A 186 4.24 7.19 -19.07
N GLY A 187 4.19 8.50 -18.90
CA GLY A 187 3.03 9.31 -19.28
C GLY A 187 1.88 9.22 -18.28
N THR A 188 0.72 9.71 -18.69
CA THR A 188 -0.45 9.91 -17.81
C THR A 188 -1.69 9.16 -18.29
N THR A 189 -1.53 8.21 -19.21
CA THR A 189 -2.64 7.47 -19.80
C THR A 189 -2.72 6.06 -19.22
N MET A 190 -3.82 5.75 -18.58
CA MET A 190 -4.16 4.43 -18.05
C MET A 190 -5.13 3.74 -19.01
N SER A 191 -4.82 2.52 -19.43
CA SER A 191 -5.74 1.75 -20.28
C SER A 191 -6.71 0.95 -19.42
N VAL A 192 -7.98 0.93 -19.83
CA VAL A 192 -9.06 0.25 -19.12
C VAL A 192 -9.59 -0.90 -19.97
N PHE A 193 -9.74 -2.06 -19.35
CA PHE A 193 -10.16 -3.31 -19.99
C PHE A 193 -11.33 -3.92 -19.23
N GLU A 194 -12.10 -4.76 -19.91
CA GLU A 194 -13.06 -5.66 -19.27
C GLU A 194 -12.33 -6.65 -18.37
N LYS A 195 -12.85 -6.91 -17.17
CA LYS A 195 -12.42 -8.04 -16.34
C LYS A 195 -13.16 -9.29 -16.82
N LYS A 196 -12.48 -10.18 -17.53
CA LYS A 196 -13.08 -11.42 -18.04
C LYS A 196 -12.85 -12.54 -17.04
N ILE A 197 -13.89 -12.96 -16.34
CA ILE A 197 -13.83 -14.12 -15.44
C ILE A 197 -13.63 -15.38 -16.28
N THR A 198 -12.52 -16.09 -16.04
CA THR A 198 -12.17 -17.34 -16.73
C THR A 198 -12.50 -18.57 -15.89
N GLU A 199 -12.44 -18.45 -14.57
CA GLU A 199 -12.84 -19.48 -13.63
C GLU A 199 -13.56 -18.83 -12.43
N LYS A 200 -14.62 -19.47 -11.96
CA LYS A 200 -15.39 -19.04 -10.79
C LYS A 200 -15.67 -20.24 -9.91
N GLY A 201 -15.06 -20.24 -8.72
CA GLY A 201 -15.34 -21.17 -7.64
C GLY A 201 -16.31 -20.58 -6.63
N GLU A 202 -16.50 -21.29 -5.51
CA GLU A 202 -17.33 -20.83 -4.39
C GLU A 202 -16.70 -19.63 -3.68
N ASP A 203 -15.37 -19.66 -3.52
CA ASP A 203 -14.60 -18.65 -2.77
C ASP A 203 -13.54 -17.92 -3.64
N HIS A 204 -13.50 -18.17 -4.95
CA HIS A 204 -12.49 -17.58 -5.84
C HIS A 204 -13.01 -17.19 -7.22
N GLU A 205 -12.40 -16.15 -7.79
CA GLU A 205 -12.62 -15.72 -9.17
C GLU A 205 -11.28 -15.46 -9.86
N ILE A 206 -10.91 -16.33 -10.80
CA ILE A 206 -9.78 -16.08 -11.68
C ILE A 206 -10.30 -15.24 -12.84
N ALA A 207 -9.65 -14.10 -13.07
CA ALA A 207 -10.00 -13.21 -14.16
C ALA A 207 -8.79 -12.82 -14.96
N GLU A 208 -9.00 -12.72 -16.27
CA GLU A 208 -8.02 -12.25 -17.23
C GLU A 208 -8.43 -10.89 -17.79
N LYS A 209 -7.45 -10.23 -18.42
CA LYS A 209 -7.67 -9.02 -19.20
C LYS A 209 -8.50 -9.33 -20.44
N GLY A 210 -9.70 -8.75 -20.48
CA GLY A 210 -10.61 -8.82 -21.61
C GLY A 210 -10.33 -7.77 -22.67
N LYS A 211 -11.39 -7.38 -23.40
CA LYS A 211 -11.29 -6.36 -24.44
C LYS A 211 -10.96 -4.99 -23.82
N LYS A 212 -10.15 -4.20 -24.52
CA LYS A 212 -9.94 -2.79 -24.17
C LYS A 212 -11.26 -2.01 -24.30
N LEU A 213 -11.63 -1.29 -23.25
CA LEU A 213 -12.82 -0.45 -23.20
C LEU A 213 -12.53 0.98 -23.66
N TYR A 214 -11.56 1.63 -23.01
CA TYR A 214 -11.18 3.02 -23.27
C TYR A 214 -9.83 3.35 -22.61
N ASP A 215 -9.30 4.54 -22.89
CA ASP A 215 -8.18 5.11 -22.17
C ASP A 215 -8.64 6.21 -21.21
N LEU A 216 -7.97 6.33 -20.08
CA LEU A 216 -8.14 7.40 -19.10
C LEU A 216 -6.88 8.24 -19.08
N VAL A 217 -7.01 9.53 -19.39
CA VAL A 217 -5.90 10.48 -19.33
C VAL A 217 -5.99 11.28 -18.04
N TRP A 218 -4.92 11.28 -17.26
CA TRP A 218 -4.77 12.14 -16.09
C TRP A 218 -4.33 13.53 -16.50
N LYS A 219 -5.13 14.54 -16.15
CA LYS A 219 -4.85 15.95 -16.38
C LYS A 219 -5.53 16.80 -15.33
N ASP A 220 -4.85 17.85 -14.86
CA ASP A 220 -5.41 18.84 -13.91
C ASP A 220 -6.03 18.19 -12.65
N GLY A 221 -5.44 17.08 -12.17
CA GLY A 221 -5.84 16.42 -10.93
C GLY A 221 -7.04 15.45 -11.06
N LYS A 222 -7.45 15.10 -12.28
CA LYS A 222 -8.56 14.17 -12.54
C LYS A 222 -8.32 13.31 -13.78
N PHE A 223 -8.99 12.16 -13.85
CA PHE A 223 -9.06 11.37 -15.07
C PHE A 223 -10.22 11.80 -15.96
N SER A 224 -9.98 11.78 -17.27
CA SER A 224 -11.01 11.90 -18.30
C SER A 224 -10.85 10.78 -19.33
N LYS A 225 -11.97 10.29 -19.84
CA LYS A 225 -11.99 9.32 -20.95
C LYS A 225 -11.48 9.97 -22.23
N LYS A 226 -10.69 9.21 -22.99
CA LYS A 226 -10.19 9.55 -24.32
C LYS A 226 -10.86 8.70 -25.38
#